data_AF-A0A1H8WXG0-F1
#
_entry.id   AF-A0A1H8WXG0-F1
#
_cell.length_a   1.000
_cell.length_b   1.000
_cell.length_c   1.000
_cell.angle_alpha   90.00
_cell.angle_beta   90.00
_cell.angle_gamma   90.00
#
_symmetry.space_group_name_H-M   'P 1'
#
loop_
_entity.id
_entity.type
_entity.pdbx_description
1 polymer ?
#
loop_
_entity_poly.entity_id
_entity_poly.type
_entity_poly.pdbx_seq_one_letter_code
_entity_poly.pdbx_strand_id
1 'polypeptide(L)'
;MRIEWDEPKRRANLQKHGLDFADITAQFDFATAVLLETRPSRTGRGRFKLIGWFRSRLIVVVVASPLGTEAFSVISLRPANLKERVHVEQL
;
A
#
# COMPACT_ATOMS: atom_id res chain seq x y z
N MET A 1 7.90 -11.95 -6.59
CA MET A 1 7.22 -11.45 -5.38
C MET A 1 5.72 -11.44 -5.62
N ARG A 2 4.92 -11.96 -4.68
CA ARG A 2 3.44 -11.96 -4.72
C ARG A 2 2.86 -10.88 -3.81
N ILE A 3 1.65 -10.43 -4.12
CA ILE A 3 0.86 -9.54 -3.28
C ILE A 3 -0.33 -10.34 -2.76
N GLU A 4 -0.49 -10.39 -1.44
CA GLU A 4 -1.54 -11.15 -0.77
C GLU A 4 -2.28 -10.28 0.24
N TRP A 5 -3.46 -10.71 0.66
CA TRP A 5 -4.25 -10.03 1.69
C TRP A 5 -5.22 -10.98 2.37
N ASP A 6 -5.64 -10.60 3.58
CA ASP A 6 -6.77 -11.25 4.24
C ASP A 6 -8.08 -10.71 3.64
N GLU A 7 -8.95 -11.60 3.16
CA GLU A 7 -10.22 -11.19 2.52
C GLU A 7 -11.13 -10.32 3.43
N PRO A 8 -11.25 -10.57 4.76
CA PRO A 8 -11.96 -9.65 5.64
C PRO A 8 -11.38 -8.23 5.65
N LYS A 9 -10.05 -8.08 5.54
CA LYS A 9 -9.40 -6.76 5.47
C LYS A 9 -9.65 -6.08 4.13
N ARG A 10 -9.60 -6.83 3.03
CA ARG A 10 -9.94 -6.30 1.69
C ARG A 10 -11.33 -5.68 1.70
N ARG A 11 -12.34 -6.43 2.16
CA ARG A 11 -13.73 -5.94 2.22
C ARG A 11 -13.88 -4.72 3.12
N ALA A 12 -13.27 -4.73 4.30
CA ALA A 12 -13.30 -3.60 5.22
C ALA A 12 -12.62 -2.36 4.63
N ASN A 13 -11.51 -2.54 3.92
CA ASN A 13 -10.81 -1.46 3.25
C ASN A 13 -11.63 -0.88 2.08
N LEU A 14 -12.22 -1.75 1.26
CA LEU A 14 -13.09 -1.35 0.16
C LEU A 14 -14.28 -0.54 0.68
N GLN A 15 -14.95 -1.00 1.74
CA GLN A 15 -16.06 -0.27 2.35
C GLN A 15 -15.62 1.10 2.90
N LYS A 16 -14.44 1.17 3.53
CA LYS A 16 -13.95 2.38 4.20
C LYS A 16 -13.38 3.42 3.23
N HIS A 17 -12.72 2.96 2.16
CA HIS A 17 -11.90 3.81 1.29
C HIS A 17 -12.34 3.80 -0.18
N GLY A 18 -13.23 2.90 -0.58
CA GLY A 18 -13.64 2.74 -1.97
C GLY A 18 -12.54 2.20 -2.88
N LEU A 19 -11.49 1.61 -2.31
CA LEU A 19 -10.33 1.10 -3.03
C LEU A 19 -10.15 -0.40 -2.73
N ASP A 20 -10.06 -1.19 -3.79
CA ASP A 20 -9.92 -2.63 -3.71
C ASP A 20 -8.44 -3.05 -3.78
N PHE A 21 -8.01 -3.95 -2.89
CA PHE A 21 -6.68 -4.54 -2.95
C PHE A 21 -6.45 -5.34 -4.24
N ALA A 22 -7.51 -5.93 -4.81
CA ALA A 22 -7.44 -6.68 -6.04
C ALA A 22 -7.01 -5.84 -7.26
N ASP A 23 -7.20 -4.52 -7.19
CA ASP A 23 -6.81 -3.59 -8.26
C ASP A 23 -5.30 -3.26 -8.24
N ILE A 24 -4.60 -3.54 -7.14
CA ILE A 24 -3.23 -3.07 -6.90
C ILE A 24 -2.28 -3.53 -8.03
N THR A 25 -2.27 -4.82 -8.35
CA THR A 25 -1.31 -5.39 -9.32
C THR A 25 -1.47 -4.80 -10.73
N ALA A 26 -2.70 -4.41 -11.11
CA ALA A 26 -2.99 -3.93 -12.45
C ALA A 26 -2.92 -2.40 -12.60
N GLN A 27 -3.07 -1.65 -11.50
CA GLN A 27 -3.35 -0.21 -11.57
C GLN A 27 -2.43 0.66 -10.73
N PHE A 28 -1.65 0.08 -9.82
CA PHE A 28 -0.65 0.79 -9.04
C PHE A 28 0.67 0.83 -9.81
N ASP A 29 1.24 2.02 -9.97
CA ASP A 29 2.56 2.20 -10.59
C ASP A 29 3.65 1.89 -9.56
N PHE A 30 4.16 0.66 -9.61
CA PHE A 30 5.27 0.23 -8.77
C PHE A 30 6.62 0.81 -9.21
N ALA A 31 6.78 1.18 -10.49
CA ALA A 31 8.06 1.61 -11.02
C ALA A 31 8.47 2.98 -10.48
N THR A 32 7.49 3.85 -10.23
CA THR A 32 7.71 5.18 -9.67
C THR A 32 7.37 5.27 -8.18
N ALA A 33 7.09 4.14 -7.52
CA ALA A 33 6.64 4.14 -6.14
C ALA A 33 7.80 4.39 -5.17
N VAL A 34 7.54 5.22 -4.17
CA VAL A 34 8.45 5.45 -3.03
C VAL A 34 8.14 4.47 -1.91
N LEU A 35 9.17 3.78 -1.42
CA LEU A 35 9.09 2.89 -0.27
C LEU A 35 9.60 3.61 0.98
N LEU A 36 8.79 3.69 2.03
CA LEU A 36 9.15 4.29 3.31
C LEU A 36 8.96 3.29 4.45
N GLU A 37 9.87 3.26 5.42
CA GLU A 37 9.65 2.52 6.65
C GLU A 37 8.52 3.14 7.47
N THR A 38 7.78 2.31 8.22
CA THR A 38 6.80 2.80 9.17
C THR A 38 6.79 1.96 10.44
N ARG A 39 5.93 2.36 11.39
CA ARG A 39 5.84 1.68 12.67
C ARG A 39 5.57 0.19 12.46
N PRO A 40 6.33 -0.71 13.10
CA PRO A 40 6.07 -2.13 13.05
C PRO A 40 4.64 -2.48 13.47
N SER A 41 4.20 -3.67 13.09
CA SER A 41 2.93 -4.21 13.58
C SER A 41 2.97 -4.39 15.09
N ARG A 42 1.78 -4.57 15.70
CA ARG A 42 1.64 -4.93 17.12
C ARG A 42 2.37 -6.23 17.50
N THR A 43 2.70 -7.06 16.51
CA THR A 43 3.43 -8.34 16.65
C THR A 43 4.92 -8.20 16.35
N GLY A 44 5.45 -6.99 16.16
CA GLY A 44 6.84 -6.74 15.82
C GLY A 44 7.19 -6.91 14.33
N ARG A 45 6.30 -7.49 13.50
CA ARG A 45 6.53 -7.58 12.04
C ARG A 45 6.76 -6.23 11.41
N GLY A 46 7.79 -6.14 10.55
CA GLY A 46 8.12 -4.96 9.76
C GLY A 46 6.93 -4.50 8.90
N ARG A 47 6.84 -3.18 8.73
CA ARG A 47 5.83 -2.54 7.89
C ARG A 47 6.48 -1.44 7.08
N PHE A 48 6.04 -1.33 5.84
CA PHE A 48 6.48 -0.31 4.91
C PHE A 48 5.26 0.40 4.34
N LYS A 49 5.41 1.66 3.96
CA LYS A 49 4.47 2.39 3.13
C LYS A 49 5.00 2.41 1.70
N LEU A 50 4.24 1.89 0.75
CA LEU A 50 4.42 2.22 -0.66
C LEU A 50 3.54 3.42 -1.01
N ILE A 51 4.13 4.40 -1.67
CA ILE A 51 3.47 5.61 -2.12
C ILE A 51 3.68 5.73 -3.62
N GLY A 52 2.61 5.77 -4.42
CA GLY A 52 2.73 5.80 -5.87
C GLY A 52 1.47 6.30 -6.54
N TRP A 53 1.43 6.20 -7.87
CA TRP A 53 0.25 6.54 -8.64
C TRP A 53 -0.71 5.35 -8.72
N PHE A 54 -2.00 5.62 -8.65
CA PHE A 54 -3.05 4.62 -8.89
C PHE A 54 -4.06 5.21 -9.86
N ARG A 55 -4.14 4.65 -11.07
CA ARG A 55 -4.86 5.25 -12.20
C ARG A 55 -4.40 6.71 -12.41
N SER A 56 -5.33 7.67 -12.43
CA SER A 56 -5.10 9.10 -12.59
C SER A 56 -5.11 9.89 -11.28
N ARG A 57 -5.02 9.23 -10.12
CA ARG A 57 -5.02 9.87 -8.79
C ARG A 57 -3.75 9.52 -8.02
N LEU A 58 -3.20 10.51 -7.32
CA LEU A 58 -2.09 10.30 -6.39
C LEU A 58 -2.64 9.66 -5.12
N ILE A 59 -2.61 8.33 -5.12
CA ILE A 59 -3.04 7.48 -4.02
C ILE A 59 -1.76 6.94 -3.39
N VAL A 60 -1.39 7.46 -2.22
CA VAL A 60 -0.51 6.68 -1.34
C VAL A 60 -1.21 5.36 -1.13
N VAL A 61 -0.48 4.28 -0.99
CA VAL A 61 -0.71 3.29 0.05
C VAL A 61 -0.43 1.92 -0.49
N VAL A 62 0.54 1.31 0.15
CA VAL A 62 0.41 -0.04 0.68
C VAL A 62 1.08 -0.02 2.04
N VAL A 63 0.34 -0.21 3.15
CA VAL A 63 1.01 -0.66 4.38
C VAL A 63 1.28 -2.14 4.21
N ALA A 64 2.48 -2.48 3.76
CA ALA A 64 2.86 -3.85 3.44
C ALA A 64 3.63 -4.45 4.60
N SER A 65 3.32 -5.70 4.96
CA SER A 65 4.19 -6.53 5.80
C SER A 65 4.79 -7.65 4.96
N PRO A 66 6.12 -7.87 5.01
CA PRO A 66 6.73 -9.03 4.38
C PRO A 66 6.12 -10.34 4.92
N LEU A 67 5.90 -11.29 4.01
CA LEU A 67 5.54 -12.67 4.30
C LEU A 67 6.67 -13.56 3.78
N GLY A 68 7.68 -13.78 4.64
CA GLY A 68 8.94 -14.39 4.21
C GLY A 68 9.65 -13.53 3.17
N THR A 69 10.26 -14.16 2.18
CA THR A 69 10.99 -13.50 1.07
C THR A 69 10.17 -13.44 -0.23
N GLU A 70 9.04 -14.14 -0.30
CA GLU A 70 8.31 -14.34 -1.55
C GLU A 70 7.12 -13.40 -1.74
N ALA A 71 6.57 -12.83 -0.67
CA ALA A 71 5.31 -12.09 -0.73
C ALA A 71 5.22 -10.90 0.21
N PHE A 72 4.32 -9.98 -0.11
CA PHE A 72 3.88 -8.89 0.75
C PHE A 72 2.40 -9.01 1.05
N SER A 73 2.03 -8.82 2.32
CA SER A 73 0.64 -8.70 2.74
C SER A 73 0.19 -7.24 2.72
N VAL A 74 -0.85 -6.94 1.94
CA VAL A 74 -1.51 -5.63 1.93
C VAL A 74 -2.41 -5.50 3.15
N ILE A 75 -2.22 -4.43 3.93
CA ILE A 75 -2.99 -4.19 5.16
C ILE A 75 -3.98 -3.03 4.99
N SER A 76 -3.69 -2.07 4.10
CA SER A 76 -4.53 -0.91 3.84
C SER A 76 -4.25 -0.39 2.43
N LEU A 77 -5.23 0.32 1.85
CA LEU A 77 -5.19 1.08 0.59
C LEU A 77 -6.10 2.31 0.78
N ARG A 78 -5.55 3.54 0.83
CA ARG A 78 -6.30 4.79 1.14
C ARG A 78 -5.64 5.99 0.46
N PRO A 79 -6.32 7.10 0.21
CA PRO A 79 -5.66 8.29 -0.35
C PRO A 79 -4.44 8.79 0.46
N ALA A 80 -3.52 9.44 -0.27
CA ALA A 80 -2.37 10.15 0.27
C ALA A 80 -2.74 11.34 1.14
N ASN A 81 -2.16 11.44 2.34
CA ASN A 81 -2.17 12.70 3.08
C ASN A 81 -1.09 13.66 2.53
N LEU A 82 -1.20 14.95 2.86
CA LEU A 82 -0.30 16.00 2.35
C LEU A 82 1.19 15.70 2.58
N LYS A 83 1.55 15.22 3.77
CA LYS A 83 2.96 14.88 4.10
C LYS A 83 3.49 13.74 3.25
N GLU A 84 2.63 12.79 2.92
CA GLU A 84 3.00 11.63 2.10
C GLU A 84 3.13 11.99 0.61
N ARG A 85 2.36 12.97 0.10
CA ARG A 85 2.41 13.41 -1.31
C ARG A 85 3.74 14.04 -1.70
N VAL A 86 4.34 14.81 -0.78
CA VAL A 86 5.62 15.49 -1.00
C VAL A 86 6.74 14.52 -1.41
N HIS A 87 6.68 13.26 -1.01
CA HIS A 87 7.68 12.27 -1.40
C HIS A 87 7.66 11.89 -2.88
N VAL A 88 6.51 12.03 -3.57
CA VAL A 88 6.39 11.69 -5.00
C VAL A 88 6.65 12.90 -5.88
N GLU A 89 6.31 14.11 -5.42
CA GLU A 89 6.48 15.36 -6.17
C GLU A 89 7.95 15.83 -6.29
N GLN A 90 8.88 15.16 -5.61
CA GLN A 90 10.32 15.46 -5.64
C GLN A 90 11.13 14.57 -6.60
N LEU A 91 10.45 13.76 -7.43
CA LEU A 91 11.02 12.93 -8.50
C LEU A 91 10.68 13.54 -9.87
#